data_AF-A0A3B0MXT1-F1
#
_entry.id   AF-A0A3B0MXT1-F1
#
_cell.length_a   1.000
_cell.length_b   1.000
_cell.length_c   1.000
_cell.angle_alpha   90.00
_cell.angle_beta   90.00
_cell.angle_gamma   90.00
#
_symmetry.space_group_name_H-M   'P 1'
#
loop_
_entity.id
_entity.type
_entity.pdbx_description
1 polymer ?
#
loop_
_entity_poly.entity_id
_entity_poly.type
_entity_poly.pdbx_seq_one_letter_code
_entity_poly.pdbx_strand_id
1 'polypeptide(L)'
;MPLLAPGETRSYDFEARPGTHWMHSHVPTQEMQLLAAPLIVRSQEDLAADRQEVVMFLHDFSFKAPEEVLAEIGAGHGVGHGAGHGAGAVPDQGAPMGGMGAMQGMDHGAMGHGATGGMPMGNMPGMGGMMGMGGQMGGMAMDLNDYDWDAYLANDRTLSDPEVVQVERGGRIQLRVINAAAATVFWIETGGAEARLVAVDGHAVQPIAGSRFGLAMGQRLDIEIDLPNEGGAWPILALREGARERTGLILATQGAEVRRLDAMAETAAPAFDTDLAQEARLIALDTLPDRPVDRSQMLMLGGSMQPYVWTINSAVWGQHQPITVRSGERVVLSFHNMSMMAHPMHLHGHVFQVVGINGRRVAGALRDTVHVPPMSMVDVALDAGEAARWMLHCHHMPHLATGMMTEFAVTTSV
;
A
#
# COMPACT_ATOMS: atom_id res chain seq x y z
N MET A 1 20.99 14.71 4.80
CA MET A 1 22.08 14.82 5.80
C MET A 1 23.03 13.65 5.65
N PRO A 2 24.30 13.71 6.12
CA PRO A 2 25.13 12.51 6.20
C PRO A 2 24.54 11.51 7.19
N LEU A 3 24.70 10.21 6.91
CA LEU A 3 24.33 9.13 7.82
C LEU A 3 25.06 9.27 9.16
N LEU A 4 24.47 8.73 10.23
CA LEU A 4 25.12 8.64 11.53
C LEU A 4 26.18 7.53 11.51
N ALA A 5 27.38 7.82 12.01
CA ALA A 5 28.38 6.78 12.23
C ALA A 5 28.03 5.93 13.47
N PRO A 6 28.46 4.65 13.55
CA PRO A 6 28.29 3.84 14.75
C PRO A 6 28.93 4.52 15.98
N GLY A 7 28.13 4.75 17.02
CA GLY A 7 28.54 5.46 18.23
C GLY A 7 28.46 7.00 18.16
N GLU A 8 28.07 7.58 17.01
CA GLU A 8 27.69 9.00 16.91
C GLU A 8 26.35 9.25 17.62
N THR A 9 26.13 10.46 18.12
CA THR A 9 24.83 10.94 18.61
C THR A 9 24.57 12.31 18.00
N ARG A 10 23.32 12.55 17.55
CA ARG A 10 22.90 13.81 16.95
C ARG A 10 21.50 14.16 17.43
N SER A 11 21.32 15.40 17.87
CA SER A 11 20.00 15.93 18.22
C SER A 11 19.22 16.32 16.97
N TYR A 12 17.90 16.13 17.00
CA TYR A 12 16.97 16.56 15.97
C TYR A 12 15.90 17.42 16.64
N ASP A 13 16.02 18.74 16.51
CA ASP A 13 15.11 19.71 17.10
C ASP A 13 14.14 20.23 16.01
N PHE A 14 12.84 20.06 16.23
CA PHE A 14 11.79 20.51 15.32
C PHE A 14 10.48 20.83 16.07
N GLU A 15 9.62 21.63 15.46
CA GLU A 15 8.27 21.88 16.00
C GLU A 15 7.34 20.71 15.66
N ALA A 16 6.86 20.01 16.67
CA ALA A 16 5.96 18.87 16.52
C ALA A 16 4.52 19.34 16.23
N ARG A 17 3.88 18.75 15.21
CA ARG A 17 2.45 18.98 14.90
C ARG A 17 1.59 17.90 15.55
N PRO A 18 0.45 18.22 16.18
CA PRO A 18 -0.46 17.22 16.71
C PRO A 18 -0.89 16.16 15.67
N GLY A 19 -1.24 14.97 16.14
CA GLY A 19 -1.72 13.85 15.32
C GLY A 19 -0.90 12.57 15.46
N THR A 20 -1.29 11.56 14.68
CA THR A 20 -0.65 10.24 14.59
C THR A 20 0.43 10.23 13.53
N HIS A 21 1.69 10.23 13.99
CA HIS A 21 2.89 10.12 13.17
C HIS A 21 3.68 8.87 13.56
N TRP A 22 4.81 8.68 12.89
CA TRP A 22 5.79 7.64 13.21
C TRP A 22 7.18 8.11 12.77
N MET A 23 8.20 7.39 13.22
CA MET A 23 9.59 7.61 12.83
C MET A 23 10.19 6.28 12.38
N HIS A 24 11.04 6.31 11.36
CA HIS A 24 11.70 5.14 10.79
C HIS A 24 13.06 5.53 10.24
N SER A 25 13.96 4.55 10.08
CA SER A 25 15.24 4.80 9.43
C SER A 25 15.06 5.02 7.94
N HIS A 26 15.47 6.18 7.43
CA HIS A 26 15.55 6.46 5.99
C HIS A 26 16.82 5.88 5.34
N VAL A 27 17.38 4.81 5.93
CA VAL A 27 18.35 3.91 5.29
C VAL A 27 17.53 2.71 4.79
N PRO A 28 17.35 2.51 3.47
CA PRO A 28 16.27 1.70 2.92
C PRO A 28 16.07 0.29 3.50
N THR A 29 17.15 -0.42 3.82
CA THR A 29 17.07 -1.78 4.38
C THR A 29 16.81 -1.84 5.90
N GLN A 30 16.96 -0.74 6.63
CA GLN A 30 16.79 -0.72 8.09
C GLN A 30 15.32 -0.67 8.52
N GLU A 31 14.41 -0.16 7.69
CA GLU A 31 12.97 -0.26 7.93
C GLU A 31 12.52 -1.73 7.93
N MET A 32 13.02 -2.52 6.97
CA MET A 32 12.83 -3.99 6.93
C MET A 32 13.48 -4.73 8.11
N GLN A 33 14.30 -4.05 8.93
CA GLN A 33 14.86 -4.56 10.19
C GLN A 33 14.09 -4.07 11.43
N LEU A 34 12.87 -3.53 11.23
CA LEU A 34 12.02 -2.96 12.29
C LEU A 34 12.63 -1.74 13.00
N LEU A 35 13.54 -0.99 12.35
CA LEU A 35 14.09 0.24 12.93
C LEU A 35 13.11 1.42 12.77
N ALA A 36 11.96 1.31 13.43
CA ALA A 36 10.87 2.26 13.44
C ALA A 36 10.19 2.35 14.82
N ALA A 37 9.47 3.43 15.08
CA ALA A 37 8.70 3.66 16.31
C ALA A 37 7.46 4.55 16.05
N PRO A 38 6.35 4.38 16.81
CA PRO A 38 5.21 5.28 16.71
C PRO A 38 5.55 6.65 17.32
N LEU A 39 4.98 7.73 16.77
CA LEU A 39 5.17 9.10 17.23
C LEU A 39 3.82 9.79 17.37
N ILE A 40 3.21 9.69 18.56
CA ILE A 40 1.91 10.34 18.84
C ILE A 40 2.15 11.71 19.45
N VAL A 41 1.72 12.77 18.77
CA VAL A 41 1.80 14.14 19.27
C VAL A 41 0.40 14.56 19.71
N ARG A 42 0.16 14.59 21.02
CA ARG A 42 -1.17 14.92 21.58
C ARG A 42 -1.44 16.41 21.52
N SER A 43 -2.64 16.79 21.08
CA SER A 43 -3.20 18.12 21.28
C SER A 43 -3.71 18.30 22.73
N GLN A 44 -4.09 19.51 23.10
CA GLN A 44 -4.81 19.76 24.36
C GLN A 44 -6.22 19.13 24.34
N GLU A 45 -6.82 18.96 23.16
CA GLU A 45 -8.10 18.27 23.00
C GLU A 45 -7.96 16.78 23.27
N ASP A 46 -6.92 16.13 22.75
CA ASP A 46 -6.62 14.71 23.03
C ASP A 46 -6.42 14.44 24.53
N LEU A 47 -5.79 15.38 25.25
CA LEU A 47 -5.58 15.29 26.70
C LEU A 47 -6.83 15.56 27.53
N ALA A 48 -7.81 16.28 26.98
CA ALA A 48 -9.08 16.60 27.64
C ALA A 48 -10.21 15.63 27.27
N ALA A 49 -10.04 14.86 26.19
CA ALA A 49 -11.02 13.90 25.71
C ALA A 49 -11.09 12.67 26.62
N ASP A 50 -12.30 12.33 27.05
CA ASP A 50 -12.61 11.10 27.78
C ASP A 50 -12.67 9.91 26.80
N ARG A 51 -11.48 9.51 26.33
CA ARG A 51 -11.22 8.37 25.45
C ARG A 51 -9.87 7.72 25.77
N GLN A 52 -9.81 6.39 25.79
CA GLN A 52 -8.57 5.65 25.95
C GLN A 52 -7.84 5.55 24.60
N GLU A 53 -6.59 6.03 24.53
CA GLU A 53 -5.77 5.84 23.34
C GLU A 53 -5.17 4.44 23.29
N VAL A 54 -5.20 3.82 22.10
CA VAL A 54 -4.56 2.54 21.80
C VAL A 54 -3.80 2.68 20.49
N VAL A 55 -2.53 2.30 20.47
CA VAL A 55 -1.71 2.32 19.24
C VAL A 55 -1.65 0.91 18.65
N MET A 56 -1.84 0.81 17.35
CA MET A 56 -1.57 -0.41 16.57
C MET A 56 -0.49 -0.08 15.54
N PHE A 57 0.70 -0.65 15.73
CA PHE A 57 1.88 -0.42 14.91
C PHE A 57 2.19 -1.69 14.12
N LEU A 58 1.94 -1.66 12.81
CA LEU A 58 1.97 -2.83 11.94
C LEU A 58 3.31 -2.97 11.22
N HIS A 59 3.85 -4.19 11.16
CA HIS A 59 5.09 -4.51 10.45
C HIS A 59 5.02 -5.82 9.67
N ASP A 60 5.88 -5.88 8.67
CA ASP A 60 6.33 -7.11 8.03
C ASP A 60 7.56 -7.67 8.75
N PHE A 61 7.70 -8.99 8.84
CA PHE A 61 8.86 -9.64 9.44
C PHE A 61 9.39 -10.78 8.57
N SER A 62 10.71 -10.85 8.41
CA SER A 62 11.39 -12.03 7.86
C SER A 62 12.58 -12.45 8.72
N PHE A 63 12.89 -13.76 8.69
CA PHE A 63 14.13 -14.29 9.24
C PHE A 63 15.35 -14.04 8.33
N LYS A 64 15.14 -13.67 7.07
CA LYS A 64 16.21 -13.36 6.10
C LYS A 64 16.71 -11.93 6.28
N ALA A 65 17.94 -11.66 5.86
CA ALA A 65 18.43 -10.29 5.77
C ALA A 65 17.65 -9.51 4.68
N PRO A 66 17.44 -8.19 4.84
CA PRO A 66 16.77 -7.37 3.82
C PRO A 66 17.39 -7.50 2.42
N GLU A 67 18.71 -7.65 2.35
CA GLU A 67 19.45 -7.83 1.10
C GLU A 67 19.10 -9.17 0.41
N GLU A 68 18.80 -10.22 1.17
CA GLU A 68 18.34 -11.51 0.65
C GLU A 68 16.90 -11.42 0.16
N VAL A 69 16.01 -10.76 0.92
CA VAL A 69 14.62 -10.50 0.53
C VAL A 69 14.57 -9.70 -0.79
N LEU A 70 15.34 -8.61 -0.89
CA LEU A 70 15.42 -7.81 -2.12
C LEU A 70 16.02 -8.59 -3.30
N ALA A 71 16.97 -9.50 -3.04
CA ALA A 71 17.54 -10.35 -4.09
C ALA A 71 16.54 -11.39 -4.62
N GLU A 72 15.71 -11.97 -3.76
CA GLU A 72 14.65 -12.90 -4.17
C GLU A 72 13.55 -12.19 -4.97
N ILE A 73 13.07 -11.04 -4.50
CA ILE A 73 12.12 -10.19 -5.25
C ILE A 73 12.71 -9.83 -6.62
N GLY A 74 13.98 -9.40 -6.65
CA GLY A 74 14.68 -9.00 -7.88
C GLY A 74 14.91 -10.13 -8.89
N ALA A 75 15.14 -11.36 -8.40
CA ALA A 75 15.24 -12.55 -9.25
C ALA A 75 13.90 -12.96 -9.87
N GLY A 76 12.79 -12.44 -9.33
CA GLY A 76 11.43 -12.81 -9.67
C GLY A 76 11.02 -14.14 -9.02
N HIS A 77 9.71 -14.30 -8.80
CA HIS A 77 9.12 -15.54 -8.30
C HIS A 77 9.30 -16.69 -9.29
N GLY A 78 10.48 -17.32 -9.24
CA GLY A 78 10.77 -18.56 -9.96
C GLY A 78 9.77 -19.63 -9.53
N VAL A 79 9.07 -20.22 -10.51
CA VAL A 79 7.97 -21.18 -10.33
C VAL A 79 8.31 -22.23 -9.27
N GLY A 80 7.78 -22.05 -8.06
CA GLY A 80 8.36 -22.59 -6.83
C GLY A 80 7.33 -23.19 -5.87
N HIS A 81 6.75 -24.32 -6.26
CA HIS A 81 6.20 -25.35 -5.38
C HIS A 81 5.43 -24.92 -4.11
N GLY A 82 4.10 -24.87 -4.22
CA GLY A 82 3.22 -25.07 -3.06
C GLY A 82 3.38 -26.49 -2.49
N ALA A 83 4.35 -26.66 -1.60
CA ALA A 83 4.62 -27.90 -0.88
C ALA A 83 4.14 -27.75 0.58
N GLY A 84 2.87 -28.11 0.83
CA GLY A 84 2.33 -28.11 2.20
C GLY A 84 3.08 -29.10 3.10
N HIS A 85 3.60 -28.60 4.23
CA HIS A 85 4.22 -29.45 5.25
C HIS A 85 3.18 -30.31 5.99
N GLY A 86 2.92 -31.51 5.46
CA GLY A 86 2.14 -32.56 6.11
C GLY A 86 3.03 -33.75 6.47
N ALA A 87 3.30 -33.97 7.77
CA ALA A 87 4.04 -35.13 8.24
C ALA A 87 3.13 -36.37 8.38
N GLY A 88 3.52 -37.51 7.80
CA GLY A 88 2.80 -38.77 7.95
C GLY A 88 3.38 -39.88 7.07
N ALA A 89 4.17 -40.79 7.64
CA ALA A 89 4.84 -41.86 6.91
C ALA A 89 4.07 -43.19 6.96
N VAL A 90 3.97 -43.90 5.83
CA VAL A 90 4.06 -45.38 5.70
C VAL A 90 4.61 -45.69 4.29
N PRO A 91 5.57 -46.61 4.11
CA PRO A 91 6.09 -46.99 2.80
C PRO A 91 5.35 -48.20 2.18
N ASP A 92 5.30 -48.28 0.85
CA ASP A 92 5.08 -49.56 0.15
C ASP A 92 5.92 -49.67 -1.15
N GLN A 93 6.09 -50.89 -1.63
CA GLN A 93 7.15 -51.34 -2.53
C GLN A 93 6.64 -51.54 -3.96
N GLY A 94 7.49 -51.26 -4.97
CA GLY A 94 7.17 -51.60 -6.37
C GLY A 94 8.30 -51.23 -7.33
N ALA A 95 8.85 -52.21 -8.03
CA ALA A 95 10.04 -52.07 -8.88
C ALA A 95 9.66 -52.03 -10.41
N PRO A 96 10.57 -52.19 -11.39
CA PRO A 96 10.85 -51.08 -12.33
C PRO A 96 10.67 -51.42 -13.83
N MET A 97 10.57 -50.38 -14.67
CA MET A 97 10.76 -50.40 -16.14
C MET A 97 11.32 -49.02 -16.58
N GLY A 98 12.20 -48.85 -17.57
CA GLY A 98 12.81 -49.81 -18.50
C GLY A 98 12.29 -49.62 -19.94
N GLY A 99 13.10 -49.05 -20.84
CA GLY A 99 12.88 -49.14 -22.30
C GLY A 99 13.04 -47.85 -23.11
N MET A 100 13.83 -47.91 -24.19
CA MET A 100 14.02 -46.87 -25.21
C MET A 100 12.98 -46.97 -26.35
N GLY A 101 12.79 -45.89 -27.12
CA GLY A 101 12.09 -45.93 -28.42
C GLY A 101 12.19 -44.60 -29.18
N ALA A 102 12.40 -44.61 -30.50
CA ALA A 102 12.68 -43.43 -31.33
C ALA A 102 11.95 -43.44 -32.70
N MET A 103 12.14 -42.37 -33.48
CA MET A 103 11.67 -42.10 -34.87
C MET A 103 10.19 -41.68 -35.02
N GLN A 104 9.85 -40.52 -35.62
CA GLN A 104 10.05 -39.94 -36.98
C GLN A 104 9.07 -40.47 -38.05
N GLY A 105 8.38 -39.54 -38.76
CA GLY A 105 7.99 -39.73 -40.16
C GLY A 105 6.63 -39.18 -40.64
N MET A 106 6.68 -38.16 -41.51
CA MET A 106 5.73 -37.85 -42.63
C MET A 106 4.30 -37.38 -42.26
N ASP A 107 3.54 -36.64 -43.09
CA ASP A 107 3.72 -36.21 -44.51
C ASP A 107 3.03 -34.85 -44.82
N HIS A 108 3.31 -34.24 -45.99
CA HIS A 108 2.65 -33.02 -46.50
C HIS A 108 2.23 -33.13 -48.00
N GLY A 109 1.01 -32.67 -48.33
CA GLY A 109 0.56 -32.35 -49.71
C GLY A 109 -0.51 -31.24 -49.68
N ALA A 110 -0.38 -30.12 -50.42
CA ALA A 110 -0.69 -29.91 -51.86
C ALA A 110 -2.23 -29.76 -52.11
N MET A 111 -2.83 -28.82 -52.89
CA MET A 111 -2.48 -27.73 -53.84
C MET A 111 -3.48 -26.54 -53.65
N GLY A 112 -3.48 -25.37 -54.32
CA GLY A 112 -2.57 -24.69 -55.26
C GLY A 112 -3.29 -23.81 -56.32
N HIS A 113 -2.83 -22.56 -56.54
CA HIS A 113 -3.21 -21.57 -57.61
C HIS A 113 -4.61 -20.88 -57.52
N GLY A 114 -4.84 -19.64 -57.99
CA GLY A 114 -3.96 -18.65 -58.69
C GLY A 114 -4.61 -17.26 -58.90
N ALA A 115 -3.93 -16.37 -59.64
CA ALA A 115 -4.28 -14.94 -59.92
C ALA A 115 -5.52 -14.75 -60.86
N THR A 116 -6.08 -13.57 -61.21
CA THR A 116 -5.57 -12.17 -61.33
C THR A 116 -6.74 -11.16 -61.54
N GLY A 117 -6.62 -9.89 -61.09
CA GLY A 117 -7.05 -8.64 -61.77
C GLY A 117 -8.54 -8.28 -62.08
N GLY A 118 -8.93 -7.02 -61.79
CA GLY A 118 -10.06 -6.32 -62.47
C GLY A 118 -11.02 -5.49 -61.58
N MET A 119 -11.07 -4.16 -61.80
CA MET A 119 -12.12 -3.22 -61.35
C MET A 119 -12.93 -2.79 -62.60
N PRO A 120 -14.24 -2.41 -62.56
CA PRO A 120 -14.75 -1.32 -61.70
C PRO A 120 -16.25 -1.32 -61.23
N MET A 121 -16.53 -0.45 -60.24
CA MET A 121 -17.79 0.30 -59.96
C MET A 121 -19.14 -0.43 -59.81
N GLY A 122 -19.72 -0.39 -58.59
CA GLY A 122 -21.13 -0.74 -58.31
C GLY A 122 -21.55 -0.42 -56.87
N ASN A 123 -22.60 0.38 -56.69
CA ASN A 123 -23.07 1.04 -55.47
C ASN A 123 -23.48 0.12 -54.26
N MET A 124 -23.53 0.77 -53.07
CA MET A 124 -24.33 0.44 -51.87
C MET A 124 -23.75 -0.51 -50.77
N PRO A 125 -24.20 -0.37 -49.48
CA PRO A 125 -23.26 -0.21 -48.37
C PRO A 125 -22.97 -1.45 -47.52
N GLY A 126 -21.72 -1.56 -47.03
CA GLY A 126 -21.33 -2.42 -45.91
C GLY A 126 -21.59 -1.75 -44.55
N MET A 127 -21.38 -2.42 -43.40
CA MET A 127 -20.79 -3.75 -43.19
C MET A 127 -21.70 -4.60 -42.29
N GLY A 128 -21.90 -5.86 -42.66
CA GLY A 128 -22.35 -6.92 -41.75
C GLY A 128 -21.40 -8.11 -41.85
N GLY A 129 -20.95 -8.64 -40.71
CA GLY A 129 -20.16 -9.88 -40.66
C GLY A 129 -18.68 -9.73 -40.33
N MET A 130 -18.36 -9.36 -39.08
CA MET A 130 -17.11 -9.77 -38.41
C MET A 130 -17.37 -10.08 -36.93
N MET A 131 -18.27 -11.04 -36.70
CA MET A 131 -18.30 -11.80 -35.45
C MET A 131 -17.05 -12.69 -35.41
N GLY A 132 -16.26 -12.64 -34.32
CA GLY A 132 -15.20 -13.63 -34.10
C GLY A 132 -13.77 -13.11 -33.94
N MET A 133 -13.55 -12.05 -33.15
CA MET A 133 -12.27 -11.83 -32.46
C MET A 133 -12.49 -11.50 -30.97
N GLY A 134 -13.33 -12.31 -30.31
CA GLY A 134 -13.42 -12.38 -28.85
C GLY A 134 -12.26 -13.19 -28.26
N GLY A 135 -11.03 -12.82 -28.60
CA GLY A 135 -9.82 -13.54 -28.22
C GLY A 135 -9.18 -12.97 -26.96
N GLN A 136 -9.49 -13.56 -25.81
CA GLN A 136 -8.64 -13.59 -24.60
C GLN A 136 -7.88 -12.29 -24.26
N MET A 137 -8.61 -11.23 -23.91
CA MET A 137 -8.15 -10.36 -22.81
C MET A 137 -8.35 -11.14 -21.50
N GLY A 138 -7.50 -12.14 -21.26
CA GLY A 138 -7.39 -12.73 -19.93
C GLY A 138 -7.01 -11.61 -18.97
N GLY A 139 -7.79 -11.45 -17.89
CA GLY A 139 -7.57 -10.34 -16.95
C GLY A 139 -6.13 -10.33 -16.49
N MET A 140 -5.44 -9.21 -16.71
CA MET A 140 -4.12 -8.98 -16.13
C MET A 140 -4.32 -9.05 -14.62
N ALA A 141 -3.82 -10.12 -13.99
CA ALA A 141 -3.93 -10.27 -12.55
C ALA A 141 -3.25 -9.07 -11.91
N MET A 142 -3.94 -8.46 -10.95
CA MET A 142 -3.35 -7.41 -10.13
C MET A 142 -2.23 -8.06 -9.34
N ASP A 143 -1.04 -7.47 -9.42
CA ASP A 143 0.00 -7.82 -8.47
C ASP A 143 -0.24 -6.97 -7.22
N LEU A 144 -0.19 -7.60 -6.05
CA LEU A 144 -0.63 -7.00 -4.78
C LEU A 144 0.46 -7.05 -3.72
N ASN A 145 1.32 -8.07 -3.76
CA ASN A 145 2.32 -8.32 -2.74
C ASN A 145 3.58 -8.86 -3.42
N ASP A 146 4.67 -8.10 -3.38
CA ASP A 146 5.95 -8.52 -3.97
C ASP A 146 6.60 -9.70 -3.24
N TYR A 147 6.25 -9.91 -1.96
CA TYR A 147 6.90 -10.88 -1.08
C TYR A 147 5.91 -11.48 -0.07
N ASP A 148 6.11 -12.75 0.26
CA ASP A 148 5.42 -13.45 1.35
C ASP A 148 6.33 -13.44 2.59
N TRP A 149 5.94 -12.68 3.60
CA TRP A 149 6.72 -12.51 4.83
C TRP A 149 6.54 -13.68 5.81
N ASP A 150 7.57 -13.98 6.61
CA ASP A 150 7.54 -15.05 7.60
C ASP A 150 6.52 -14.79 8.72
N ALA A 151 6.26 -13.51 9.04
CA ALA A 151 5.18 -13.09 9.92
C ALA A 151 4.71 -11.65 9.61
N TYR A 152 3.47 -11.36 10.02
CA TYR A 152 2.89 -10.02 10.05
C TYR A 152 2.64 -9.65 11.51
N LEU A 153 3.10 -8.48 11.93
CA LEU A 153 3.16 -8.09 13.34
C LEU A 153 2.22 -6.92 13.63
N ALA A 154 1.61 -6.93 14.82
CA ALA A 154 1.01 -5.77 15.45
C ALA A 154 1.67 -5.58 16.82
N ASN A 155 2.29 -4.42 17.07
CA ASN A 155 3.02 -4.12 18.30
C ASN A 155 4.05 -5.22 18.64
N ASP A 156 4.90 -5.55 17.67
CA ASP A 156 5.95 -6.58 17.70
C ASP A 156 5.46 -8.02 17.97
N ARG A 157 4.15 -8.27 17.87
CA ARG A 157 3.50 -9.55 18.20
C ARG A 157 2.74 -10.15 17.04
N THR A 158 2.65 -11.48 17.05
CA THR A 158 1.75 -12.25 16.17
C THR A 158 0.46 -12.61 16.91
N LEU A 159 -0.61 -12.99 16.21
CA LEU A 159 -1.84 -13.51 16.82
C LEU A 159 -1.67 -14.83 17.63
N SER A 160 -0.47 -15.41 17.68
CA SER A 160 -0.17 -16.51 18.61
C SER A 160 0.06 -16.06 20.06
N ASP A 161 0.47 -14.79 20.27
CA ASP A 161 0.59 -14.09 21.55
C ASP A 161 0.25 -12.58 21.35
N PRO A 162 -1.01 -12.25 20.98
CA PRO A 162 -1.39 -10.88 20.66
C PRO A 162 -1.35 -9.99 21.89
N GLU A 163 -1.18 -8.68 21.68
CA GLU A 163 -1.38 -7.73 22.78
C GLU A 163 -2.85 -7.74 23.20
N VAL A 164 -3.10 -7.90 24.51
CA VAL A 164 -4.43 -7.77 25.11
C VAL A 164 -4.47 -6.46 25.88
N VAL A 165 -5.12 -5.45 25.30
CA VAL A 165 -5.28 -4.13 25.90
C VAL A 165 -6.51 -4.13 26.79
N GLN A 166 -6.32 -3.89 28.09
CA GLN A 166 -7.44 -3.79 29.01
C GLN A 166 -8.22 -2.48 28.77
N VAL A 167 -9.54 -2.59 28.61
CA VAL A 167 -10.47 -1.48 28.34
C VAL A 167 -11.66 -1.48 29.29
N GLU A 168 -12.40 -0.38 29.35
CA GLU A 168 -13.60 -0.25 30.19
C GLU A 168 -14.90 -0.62 29.45
N ARG A 169 -15.92 -0.99 30.22
CA ARG A 169 -17.29 -1.24 29.73
C ARG A 169 -17.93 0.10 29.37
N GLY A 170 -18.54 0.23 28.20
CA GLY A 170 -19.00 1.54 27.73
C GLY A 170 -17.86 2.49 27.31
N GLY A 171 -16.61 2.02 27.30
CA GLY A 171 -15.43 2.84 27.05
C GLY A 171 -15.33 3.33 25.61
N ARG A 172 -14.83 4.55 25.44
CA ARG A 172 -14.52 5.13 24.12
C ARG A 172 -13.04 5.00 23.84
N ILE A 173 -12.68 4.49 22.68
CA ILE A 173 -11.30 4.19 22.31
C ILE A 173 -10.89 5.06 21.12
N GLN A 174 -9.71 5.68 21.20
CA GLN A 174 -9.03 6.27 20.06
C GLN A 174 -7.96 5.27 19.58
N LEU A 175 -8.31 4.44 18.61
CA LEU A 175 -7.37 3.53 17.97
C LEU A 175 -6.55 4.31 16.94
N ARG A 176 -5.24 4.44 17.18
CA ARG A 176 -4.26 5.06 16.29
C ARG A 176 -3.50 3.95 15.56
N VAL A 177 -3.91 3.65 14.32
CA VAL A 177 -3.27 2.64 13.47
C VAL A 177 -2.18 3.29 12.62
N ILE A 178 -1.01 2.67 12.60
CA ILE A 178 0.15 3.09 11.81
C ILE A 178 0.62 1.88 11.01
N ASN A 179 0.65 1.99 9.68
CA ASN A 179 1.23 0.96 8.84
C ASN A 179 2.70 1.28 8.53
N ALA A 180 3.59 0.61 9.27
CA ALA A 180 5.05 0.65 9.12
C ALA A 180 5.60 -0.63 8.46
N ALA A 181 4.74 -1.38 7.79
CA ALA A 181 5.11 -2.55 7.02
C ALA A 181 5.89 -2.13 5.76
N ALA A 182 6.87 -2.94 5.38
CA ALA A 182 7.79 -2.63 4.29
C ALA A 182 7.14 -2.81 2.92
N ALA A 183 6.20 -3.74 2.78
CA ALA A 183 5.55 -4.08 1.51
C ALA A 183 4.04 -4.36 1.62
N THR A 184 3.47 -4.47 2.82
CA THR A 184 2.09 -4.96 3.01
C THR A 184 1.04 -3.88 3.29
N VAL A 185 -0.06 -3.94 2.55
CA VAL A 185 -1.29 -3.18 2.80
C VAL A 185 -2.25 -4.00 3.67
N PHE A 186 -2.93 -3.34 4.62
CA PHE A 186 -3.85 -4.01 5.54
C PHE A 186 -5.27 -3.44 5.50
N TRP A 187 -6.25 -4.31 5.73
CA TRP A 187 -7.59 -3.96 6.19
C TRP A 187 -7.70 -4.10 7.71
N ILE A 188 -8.13 -3.06 8.40
CA ILE A 188 -8.37 -3.07 9.84
C ILE A 188 -9.84 -3.38 10.12
N GLU A 189 -10.12 -4.51 10.77
CA GLU A 189 -11.46 -4.89 11.26
C GLU A 189 -11.62 -4.62 12.75
N THR A 190 -12.78 -4.11 13.16
CA THR A 190 -13.04 -3.66 14.55
C THR A 190 -13.62 -4.72 15.48
N GLY A 191 -13.54 -6.00 15.13
CA GLY A 191 -14.07 -7.10 15.94
C GLY A 191 -15.59 -7.05 16.17
N GLY A 192 -16.32 -6.30 15.33
CA GLY A 192 -17.76 -6.06 15.48
C GLY A 192 -18.14 -4.90 16.40
N ALA A 193 -17.18 -4.17 16.96
CA ALA A 193 -17.45 -2.94 17.71
C ALA A 193 -17.88 -1.79 16.77
N GLU A 194 -18.75 -0.90 17.26
CA GLU A 194 -19.16 0.30 16.52
C GLU A 194 -17.98 1.25 16.38
N ALA A 195 -17.71 1.70 15.15
CA ALA A 195 -16.52 2.49 14.87
C ALA A 195 -16.70 3.50 13.73
N ARG A 196 -15.82 4.50 13.73
CA ARG A 196 -15.74 5.57 12.73
C ARG A 196 -14.30 6.01 12.51
N LEU A 197 -13.89 6.12 11.26
CA LEU A 197 -12.61 6.75 10.89
C LEU A 197 -12.76 8.27 11.01
N VAL A 198 -11.92 8.92 11.82
CA VAL A 198 -12.01 10.36 12.16
C VAL A 198 -10.80 11.18 11.75
N ALA A 199 -9.63 10.56 11.56
CA ALA A 199 -8.47 11.23 10.97
C ALA A 199 -7.66 10.26 10.10
N VAL A 200 -6.96 10.80 9.11
CA VAL A 200 -5.99 10.07 8.29
C VAL A 200 -4.68 10.85 8.25
N ASP A 201 -3.55 10.15 8.35
CA ASP A 201 -2.20 10.75 8.33
C ASP A 201 -2.00 11.93 9.31
N GLY A 202 -2.72 11.92 10.44
CA GLY A 202 -2.72 12.99 11.45
C GLY A 202 -3.69 14.16 11.19
N HIS A 203 -4.50 14.11 10.12
CA HIS A 203 -5.44 15.16 9.73
C HIS A 203 -6.90 14.72 9.83
N ALA A 204 -7.73 15.54 10.49
CA ALA A 204 -9.12 15.22 10.74
C ALA A 204 -9.99 15.22 9.46
N VAL A 205 -10.89 14.25 9.38
CA VAL A 205 -11.87 14.07 8.30
C VAL A 205 -13.29 14.02 8.85
N GLN A 206 -14.29 14.24 8.00
CA GLN A 206 -15.69 13.97 8.36
C GLN A 206 -15.83 12.49 8.75
N PRO A 207 -16.38 12.17 9.95
CA PRO A 207 -16.38 10.80 10.44
C PRO A 207 -17.04 9.80 9.51
N ILE A 208 -16.30 8.76 9.12
CA ILE A 208 -16.78 7.69 8.26
C ILE A 208 -17.12 6.47 9.13
N ALA A 209 -18.41 6.24 9.38
CA ALA A 209 -18.87 5.04 10.06
C ALA A 209 -18.55 3.76 9.25
N GLY A 210 -18.15 2.70 9.94
CA GLY A 210 -17.82 1.40 9.36
C GLY A 210 -17.18 0.44 10.36
N SER A 211 -17.03 -0.82 9.96
CA SER A 211 -16.34 -1.86 10.75
C SER A 211 -15.04 -2.36 10.10
N ARG A 212 -14.69 -1.80 8.93
CA ARG A 212 -13.48 -2.13 8.17
C ARG A 212 -12.93 -0.89 7.46
N PHE A 213 -11.64 -0.61 7.66
CA PHE A 213 -10.93 0.53 7.07
C PHE A 213 -9.54 0.07 6.63
N GLY A 214 -9.11 0.37 5.40
CA GLY A 214 -7.80 -0.05 4.89
C GLY A 214 -6.76 1.07 4.88
N LEU A 215 -5.49 0.70 4.94
CA LEU A 215 -4.36 1.64 4.86
C LEU A 215 -3.12 1.00 4.24
N ALA A 216 -2.47 1.72 3.34
CA ALA A 216 -1.20 1.33 2.73
C ALA A 216 0.00 1.75 3.58
N MET A 217 1.20 1.28 3.22
CA MET A 217 2.46 1.57 3.91
C MET A 217 2.67 3.09 4.04
N GLY A 218 3.12 3.54 5.22
CA GLY A 218 3.30 4.95 5.58
C GLY A 218 2.02 5.71 5.97
N GLN A 219 0.83 5.18 5.66
CA GLN A 219 -0.44 5.79 6.06
C GLN A 219 -0.79 5.50 7.52
N ARG A 220 -1.58 6.41 8.11
CA ARG A 220 -2.11 6.30 9.48
C ARG A 220 -3.61 6.53 9.50
N LEU A 221 -4.31 5.84 10.39
CA LEU A 221 -5.75 5.98 10.62
C LEU A 221 -6.02 6.23 12.10
N ASP A 222 -6.81 7.25 12.41
CA ASP A 222 -7.40 7.43 13.74
C ASP A 222 -8.85 6.98 13.68
N ILE A 223 -9.16 5.87 14.35
CA ILE A 223 -10.48 5.26 14.40
C ILE A 223 -11.02 5.42 15.82
N GLU A 224 -12.17 6.07 15.96
CA GLU A 224 -12.92 6.04 17.22
C GLU A 224 -13.76 4.77 17.27
N ILE A 225 -13.71 4.07 18.41
CA ILE A 225 -14.48 2.84 18.67
C ILE A 225 -15.26 3.03 19.97
N ASP A 226 -16.58 2.84 19.92
CA ASP A 226 -17.44 2.87 21.10
C ASP A 226 -17.74 1.43 21.55
N LEU A 227 -17.31 1.09 22.77
CA LEU A 227 -17.48 -0.25 23.33
C LEU A 227 -18.82 -0.37 24.06
N PRO A 228 -19.52 -1.50 23.99
CA PRO A 228 -20.81 -1.67 24.64
C PRO A 228 -20.69 -1.96 26.16
N ASN A 229 -21.79 -1.75 26.89
CA ASN A 229 -21.82 -1.78 28.37
C ASN A 229 -21.77 -3.20 28.96
N GLU A 230 -22.25 -4.20 28.24
CA GLU A 230 -22.18 -5.62 28.62
C GLU A 230 -20.73 -6.16 28.68
N GLY A 231 -19.77 -5.41 28.15
CA GLY A 231 -18.37 -5.80 28.08
C GLY A 231 -18.13 -6.96 27.12
N GLY A 232 -16.86 -7.32 26.96
CA GLY A 232 -16.45 -8.34 26.00
C GLY A 232 -14.94 -8.31 25.73
N ALA A 233 -14.58 -9.02 24.67
CA ALA A 233 -13.26 -8.95 24.03
C ALA A 233 -13.48 -8.78 22.53
N TRP A 234 -12.83 -7.78 21.93
CA TRP A 234 -12.94 -7.41 20.52
C TRP A 234 -11.57 -7.54 19.87
N PRO A 235 -11.37 -8.57 19.02
CA PRO A 235 -10.18 -8.67 18.19
C PRO A 235 -10.17 -7.53 17.16
N ILE A 236 -9.19 -6.64 17.27
CA ILE A 236 -8.93 -5.62 16.27
C ILE A 236 -7.86 -6.18 15.35
N LEU A 237 -8.27 -6.57 14.14
CA LEU A 237 -7.48 -7.40 13.24
C LEU A 237 -6.99 -6.59 12.04
N ALA A 238 -5.71 -6.71 11.72
CA ALA A 238 -5.13 -6.25 10.46
C ALA A 238 -5.03 -7.44 9.51
N LEU A 239 -5.82 -7.45 8.44
CA LEU A 239 -5.86 -8.50 7.41
C LEU A 239 -4.99 -8.08 6.22
N ARG A 240 -4.05 -8.93 5.80
CA ARG A 240 -3.23 -8.72 4.59
C ARG A 240 -4.13 -8.67 3.35
N GLU A 241 -3.94 -7.67 2.49
CA GLU A 241 -4.73 -7.58 1.26
C GLU A 241 -4.49 -8.76 0.30
N GLY A 242 -5.55 -9.22 -0.37
CA GLY A 242 -5.50 -10.33 -1.33
C GLY A 242 -5.21 -11.72 -0.73
N ALA A 243 -4.92 -11.81 0.57
CA ALA A 243 -4.40 -13.01 1.23
C ALA A 243 -5.19 -13.36 2.50
N ARG A 244 -4.87 -14.49 3.15
CA ARG A 244 -5.59 -15.00 4.34
C ARG A 244 -4.94 -14.57 5.65
N GLU A 245 -3.71 -14.12 5.59
CA GLU A 245 -2.88 -13.77 6.72
C GLU A 245 -3.44 -12.57 7.46
N ARG A 246 -3.38 -12.63 8.78
CA ARG A 246 -3.83 -11.56 9.65
C ARG A 246 -2.99 -11.48 10.91
N THR A 247 -2.90 -10.26 11.43
CA THR A 247 -2.30 -9.95 12.73
C THR A 247 -3.24 -9.05 13.52
N GLY A 248 -2.86 -8.56 14.69
CA GLY A 248 -3.67 -7.61 15.45
C GLY A 248 -3.51 -7.67 16.97
N LEU A 249 -4.37 -6.89 17.64
CA LEU A 249 -4.47 -6.81 19.11
C LEU A 249 -5.91 -7.09 19.55
N ILE A 250 -6.12 -7.30 20.85
CA ILE A 250 -7.44 -7.58 21.43
C ILE A 250 -7.75 -6.53 22.47
N LEU A 251 -8.83 -5.77 22.27
CA LEU A 251 -9.39 -4.93 23.33
C LEU A 251 -10.23 -5.82 24.25
N ALA A 252 -9.97 -5.87 25.55
CA ALA A 252 -10.70 -6.75 26.47
C ALA A 252 -11.11 -6.05 27.77
N THR A 253 -12.39 -6.14 28.13
CA THR A 253 -12.86 -5.72 29.46
C THR A 253 -12.38 -6.68 30.55
N GLN A 254 -12.26 -6.18 31.79
CA GLN A 254 -11.85 -7.01 32.93
C GLN A 254 -12.75 -8.25 33.07
N GLY A 255 -12.12 -9.42 33.07
CA GLY A 255 -12.79 -10.72 33.20
C GLY A 255 -13.42 -11.28 31.92
N ALA A 256 -13.22 -10.64 30.76
CA ALA A 256 -13.66 -11.18 29.48
C ALA A 256 -12.87 -12.45 29.08
N GLU A 257 -13.54 -13.38 28.40
CA GLU A 257 -12.91 -14.56 27.81
C GLU A 257 -12.14 -14.15 26.54
N VAL A 258 -10.81 -14.12 26.61
CA VAL A 258 -9.95 -13.90 25.45
C VAL A 258 -9.66 -15.23 24.77
N ARG A 259 -10.20 -15.42 23.56
CA ARG A 259 -9.98 -16.62 22.76
C ARG A 259 -8.70 -16.52 21.95
N ARG A 260 -8.01 -17.66 21.76
CA ARG A 260 -6.94 -17.78 20.77
C ARG A 260 -7.53 -17.62 19.38
N LEU A 261 -6.79 -16.92 18.51
CA LEU A 261 -7.18 -16.66 17.12
C LEU A 261 -6.12 -17.26 16.19
N ASP A 262 -6.56 -17.83 15.07
CA ASP A 262 -5.64 -18.29 14.04
C ASP A 262 -5.11 -17.12 13.23
N ALA A 263 -3.80 -17.10 12.97
CA ALA A 263 -3.14 -16.11 12.10
C ALA A 263 -3.58 -16.17 10.62
N MET A 264 -4.40 -17.18 10.26
CA MET A 264 -5.02 -17.34 8.96
C MET A 264 -6.54 -17.20 9.11
N ALA A 265 -7.15 -16.36 8.29
CA ALA A 265 -8.60 -16.30 8.12
C ALA A 265 -9.11 -17.49 7.29
N GLU A 266 -10.43 -17.75 7.32
CA GLU A 266 -11.05 -18.77 6.46
C GLU A 266 -10.98 -18.40 4.98
N THR A 267 -11.23 -17.13 4.66
CA THR A 267 -11.21 -16.54 3.32
C THR A 267 -10.15 -15.46 3.22
N ALA A 268 -9.62 -15.24 2.01
CA ALA A 268 -8.72 -14.10 1.77
C ALA A 268 -9.47 -12.76 1.91
N ALA A 269 -8.78 -11.73 2.40
CA ALA A 269 -9.27 -10.36 2.32
C ALA A 269 -9.21 -9.87 0.85
N PRO A 270 -10.11 -8.96 0.43
CA PRO A 270 -10.02 -8.37 -0.90
C PRO A 270 -8.77 -7.49 -1.03
N ALA A 271 -8.36 -7.20 -2.27
CA ALA A 271 -7.43 -6.10 -2.55
C ALA A 271 -7.96 -4.78 -1.97
N PHE A 272 -7.07 -3.91 -1.53
CA PHE A 272 -7.39 -2.59 -0.99
C PHE A 272 -7.65 -1.59 -2.13
N ASP A 273 -8.70 -0.79 -1.94
CA ASP A 273 -9.04 0.44 -2.65
C ASP A 273 -8.79 0.50 -4.17
N THR A 274 -8.95 -0.62 -4.89
CA THR A 274 -8.62 -0.72 -6.33
C THR A 274 -9.40 0.23 -7.24
N ASP A 275 -10.54 0.75 -6.75
CA ASP A 275 -11.40 1.73 -7.40
C ASP A 275 -11.41 3.11 -6.70
N LEU A 276 -10.54 3.30 -5.69
CA LEU A 276 -10.44 4.48 -4.82
C LEU A 276 -11.75 4.80 -4.06
N ALA A 277 -12.59 3.80 -3.77
CA ALA A 277 -13.87 3.97 -3.08
C ALA A 277 -13.76 4.47 -1.63
N GLN A 278 -12.71 4.11 -0.88
CA GLN A 278 -12.43 4.64 0.45
C GLN A 278 -11.88 6.06 0.35
N GLU A 279 -10.85 6.29 -0.48
CA GLU A 279 -10.27 7.63 -0.64
C GLU A 279 -11.31 8.65 -1.13
N ALA A 280 -12.19 8.25 -2.05
CA ALA A 280 -13.27 9.10 -2.57
C ALA A 280 -14.39 9.42 -1.55
N ARG A 281 -14.43 8.77 -0.38
CA ARG A 281 -15.35 9.07 0.73
C ARG A 281 -14.75 10.01 1.77
N LEU A 282 -13.43 10.17 1.80
CA LEU A 282 -12.75 11.06 2.74
C LEU A 282 -13.01 12.52 2.37
N ILE A 283 -13.39 13.31 3.36
CA ILE A 283 -13.58 14.76 3.23
C ILE A 283 -12.84 15.40 4.40
N ALA A 284 -11.82 16.21 4.14
CA ALA A 284 -11.09 16.88 5.21
C ALA A 284 -11.99 17.89 5.95
N LEU A 285 -11.79 18.04 7.28
CA LEU A 285 -12.44 19.09 8.04
C LEU A 285 -11.79 20.45 7.78
N ASP A 286 -10.45 20.47 7.73
CA ASP A 286 -9.65 21.60 7.30
C ASP A 286 -9.19 21.36 5.85
N THR A 287 -9.38 22.36 4.97
CA THR A 287 -8.99 22.27 3.56
C THR A 287 -7.94 23.31 3.21
N LEU A 288 -7.21 23.09 2.12
CA LEU A 288 -6.32 24.13 1.59
C LEU A 288 -7.14 25.34 1.14
N PRO A 289 -6.68 26.58 1.39
CA PRO A 289 -7.36 27.78 0.93
C PRO A 289 -7.63 27.73 -0.58
N ASP A 290 -8.84 28.09 -1.01
CA ASP A 290 -9.20 28.14 -2.43
C ASP A 290 -8.43 29.30 -3.09
N ARG A 291 -7.47 28.94 -3.94
CA ARG A 291 -6.64 29.88 -4.70
C ARG A 291 -6.19 29.22 -6.01
N PRO A 292 -5.84 30.01 -7.05
CA PRO A 292 -5.36 29.47 -8.31
C PRO A 292 -4.15 28.53 -8.13
N VAL A 293 -4.07 27.54 -9.01
CA VAL A 293 -2.90 26.66 -9.12
C VAL A 293 -1.81 27.40 -9.89
N ASP A 294 -0.65 27.57 -9.27
CA ASP A 294 0.52 28.21 -9.88
C ASP A 294 1.28 27.25 -10.79
N ARG A 295 1.24 25.94 -10.49
CA ARG A 295 1.94 24.88 -11.22
C ARG A 295 1.20 23.55 -11.16
N SER A 296 1.09 22.85 -12.29
CA SER A 296 0.69 21.44 -12.33
C SER A 296 1.81 20.59 -12.90
N GLN A 297 2.07 19.43 -12.30
CA GLN A 297 3.05 18.45 -12.75
C GLN A 297 2.44 17.06 -12.75
N MET A 298 2.48 16.37 -13.88
CA MET A 298 2.14 14.94 -13.95
C MET A 298 3.38 14.10 -13.64
N LEU A 299 3.17 13.03 -12.88
CA LEU A 299 4.17 12.04 -12.49
C LEU A 299 3.69 10.67 -12.96
N MET A 300 4.33 10.14 -13.99
CA MET A 300 4.06 8.80 -14.47
C MET A 300 4.73 7.79 -13.54
N LEU A 301 3.95 7.04 -12.77
CA LEU A 301 4.46 5.93 -11.97
C LEU A 301 4.46 4.69 -12.86
N GLY A 302 5.63 4.06 -13.03
CA GLY A 302 5.78 2.92 -13.91
C GLY A 302 6.84 1.96 -13.40
N GLY A 303 6.82 0.73 -13.89
CA GLY A 303 7.78 -0.30 -13.53
C GLY A 303 7.41 -1.65 -14.11
N SER A 304 8.19 -2.66 -13.76
CA SER A 304 7.98 -4.05 -14.15
C SER A 304 8.47 -4.99 -13.06
N MET A 305 7.89 -6.18 -13.00
CA MET A 305 8.37 -7.27 -12.13
C MET A 305 9.62 -7.94 -12.69
N GLN A 306 9.84 -7.91 -14.01
CA GLN A 306 10.97 -8.55 -14.70
C GLN A 306 11.45 -7.69 -15.89
N PRO A 307 12.62 -7.03 -15.82
CA PRO A 307 13.44 -6.86 -14.61
C PRO A 307 12.64 -6.14 -13.52
N TYR A 308 12.92 -6.43 -12.25
CA TYR A 308 12.27 -5.77 -11.12
C TYR A 308 12.81 -4.33 -10.99
N VAL A 309 12.03 -3.35 -11.47
CA VAL A 309 12.44 -1.94 -11.52
C VAL A 309 11.22 -1.02 -11.45
N TRP A 310 11.34 0.05 -10.67
CA TRP A 310 10.25 0.98 -10.39
C TRP A 310 10.73 2.43 -10.56
N THR A 311 9.89 3.26 -11.17
CA THR A 311 10.30 4.54 -11.78
C THR A 311 9.27 5.64 -11.60
N ILE A 312 9.77 6.88 -11.54
CA ILE A 312 8.96 8.09 -11.65
C ILE A 312 9.39 8.80 -12.94
N ASN A 313 8.43 9.08 -13.83
CA ASN A 313 8.69 9.65 -15.16
C ASN A 313 9.71 8.83 -15.99
N SER A 314 9.58 7.50 -15.93
CA SER A 314 10.48 6.53 -16.58
C SER A 314 11.95 6.59 -16.14
N ALA A 315 12.25 7.26 -15.03
CA ALA A 315 13.58 7.33 -14.43
C ALA A 315 13.60 6.66 -13.05
N VAL A 316 14.70 5.97 -12.78
CA VAL A 316 15.07 5.50 -11.44
C VAL A 316 15.80 6.59 -10.65
N TRP A 317 15.91 6.44 -9.34
CA TRP A 317 16.81 7.23 -8.51
C TRP A 317 18.25 7.31 -9.10
N GLY A 318 18.91 8.44 -8.91
CA GLY A 318 20.18 8.77 -9.59
C GLY A 318 20.05 9.15 -11.09
N GLN A 319 18.96 8.82 -11.76
CA GLN A 319 18.62 9.28 -13.13
C GLN A 319 17.40 10.23 -13.18
N HIS A 320 16.69 10.35 -12.05
CA HIS A 320 15.52 11.21 -11.85
C HIS A 320 15.76 12.69 -12.21
N GLN A 321 14.66 13.39 -12.52
CA GLN A 321 14.63 14.85 -12.64
C GLN A 321 13.84 15.45 -11.48
N PRO A 322 14.44 16.34 -10.66
CA PRO A 322 13.74 17.02 -9.57
C PRO A 322 12.58 17.91 -10.05
N ILE A 323 11.46 17.81 -9.35
CA ILE A 323 10.28 18.67 -9.54
C ILE A 323 10.62 20.01 -8.92
N THR A 324 10.99 20.98 -9.75
CA THR A 324 11.47 22.29 -9.27
C THR A 324 10.32 23.29 -9.20
N VAL A 325 10.12 23.85 -8.00
CA VAL A 325 9.05 24.81 -7.69
C VAL A 325 9.61 26.00 -6.90
N ARG A 326 8.82 27.07 -6.74
CA ARG A 326 9.17 28.17 -5.81
C ARG A 326 8.36 28.07 -4.52
N SER A 327 8.98 28.45 -3.42
CA SER A 327 8.30 28.68 -2.13
C SER A 327 7.09 29.59 -2.34
N GLY A 328 5.94 29.18 -1.81
CA GLY A 328 4.65 29.85 -1.96
C GLY A 328 3.83 29.46 -3.20
N GLU A 329 4.32 28.64 -4.14
CA GLU A 329 3.49 28.15 -5.27
C GLU A 329 2.42 27.14 -4.79
N ARG A 330 1.18 27.25 -5.29
CA ARG A 330 0.16 26.19 -5.23
C ARG A 330 0.51 25.20 -6.33
N VAL A 331 0.94 24.02 -5.92
CA VAL A 331 1.36 22.96 -6.83
C VAL A 331 0.32 21.86 -6.82
N VAL A 332 -0.09 21.38 -7.99
CA VAL A 332 -0.82 20.12 -8.15
C VAL A 332 0.13 19.07 -8.71
N LEU A 333 0.27 17.96 -8.01
CA LEU A 333 0.99 16.77 -8.44
C LEU A 333 -0.03 15.69 -8.83
N SER A 334 -0.04 15.30 -10.11
CA SER A 334 -0.91 14.25 -10.64
C SER A 334 -0.12 12.94 -10.72
N PHE A 335 -0.31 12.04 -9.75
CA PHE A 335 0.26 10.70 -9.77
C PHE A 335 -0.56 9.82 -10.69
N HIS A 336 0.02 9.35 -11.79
CA HIS A 336 -0.66 8.51 -12.78
C HIS A 336 0.05 7.15 -12.85
N ASN A 337 -0.58 6.12 -12.31
CA ASN A 337 -0.01 4.77 -12.25
C ASN A 337 -0.30 4.00 -13.55
N MET A 338 0.77 3.66 -14.27
CA MET A 338 0.75 2.88 -15.51
C MET A 338 1.18 1.42 -15.31
N SER A 339 1.37 1.00 -14.06
CA SER A 339 1.80 -0.34 -13.69
C SER A 339 0.67 -1.17 -13.08
N MET A 340 0.90 -2.48 -12.93
CA MET A 340 -0.03 -3.43 -12.33
C MET A 340 0.11 -3.59 -10.80
N MET A 341 1.04 -2.85 -10.17
CA MET A 341 1.23 -2.76 -8.71
C MET A 341 0.69 -1.42 -8.18
N ALA A 342 0.20 -1.39 -6.95
CA ALA A 342 -0.19 -0.16 -6.27
C ALA A 342 1.03 0.57 -5.66
N HIS A 343 0.97 1.90 -5.58
CA HIS A 343 2.06 2.72 -5.04
C HIS A 343 1.55 3.69 -3.97
N PRO A 344 1.87 3.51 -2.68
CA PRO A 344 1.70 4.56 -1.67
C PRO A 344 2.76 5.65 -1.89
N MET A 345 2.38 6.77 -2.50
CA MET A 345 3.28 7.88 -2.77
C MET A 345 3.36 8.84 -1.58
N HIS A 346 4.55 8.99 -1.01
CA HIS A 346 4.84 9.83 0.16
C HIS A 346 5.69 11.06 -0.20
N LEU A 347 5.31 12.24 0.29
CA LEU A 347 6.04 13.50 0.08
C LEU A 347 6.55 14.08 1.41
N HIS A 348 7.86 14.28 1.51
CA HIS A 348 8.48 14.83 2.71
C HIS A 348 8.21 16.34 2.88
N GLY A 349 8.17 16.79 4.14
CA GLY A 349 8.08 18.21 4.52
C GLY A 349 6.74 18.90 4.23
N HIS A 350 5.80 18.23 3.56
CA HIS A 350 4.55 18.81 3.10
C HIS A 350 3.35 17.96 3.49
N VAL A 351 2.24 18.64 3.73
CA VAL A 351 0.91 18.04 3.73
C VAL A 351 0.26 18.46 2.41
N PHE A 352 -0.43 17.54 1.75
CA PHE A 352 -1.16 17.77 0.52
C PHE A 352 -2.63 17.38 0.69
N GLN A 353 -3.53 18.03 -0.05
CA GLN A 353 -4.94 17.64 -0.13
C GLN A 353 -5.18 16.80 -1.39
N VAL A 354 -5.90 15.68 -1.28
CA VAL A 354 -6.39 14.95 -2.45
C VAL A 354 -7.51 15.78 -3.11
N VAL A 355 -7.28 16.24 -4.35
CA VAL A 355 -8.18 17.14 -5.09
C VAL A 355 -8.78 16.51 -6.35
N GLY A 356 -8.26 15.37 -6.79
CA GLY A 356 -8.78 14.65 -7.95
C GLY A 356 -8.53 13.14 -7.88
N ILE A 357 -9.50 12.36 -8.35
CA ILE A 357 -9.44 10.90 -8.47
C ILE A 357 -9.93 10.54 -9.88
N ASN A 358 -9.08 9.90 -10.68
CA ASN A 358 -9.38 9.50 -12.06
C ASN A 358 -10.00 10.64 -12.91
N GLY A 359 -9.48 11.86 -12.75
CA GLY A 359 -9.95 13.07 -13.42
C GLY A 359 -11.25 13.68 -12.85
N ARG A 360 -11.87 13.06 -11.83
CA ARG A 360 -13.00 13.63 -11.09
C ARG A 360 -12.49 14.46 -9.91
N ARG A 361 -12.79 15.76 -9.89
CA ARG A 361 -12.49 16.64 -8.75
C ARG A 361 -13.16 16.12 -7.47
N VAL A 362 -12.44 16.15 -6.36
CA VAL A 362 -12.92 15.82 -5.00
C VAL A 362 -12.46 16.90 -4.01
N ALA A 363 -13.07 16.93 -2.83
CA ALA A 363 -12.63 17.71 -1.68
C ALA A 363 -12.06 16.74 -0.62
N GLY A 364 -11.01 16.00 -1.02
CA GLY A 364 -10.50 14.84 -0.29
C GLY A 364 -9.77 15.20 1.01
N ALA A 365 -9.21 14.16 1.65
CA ALA A 365 -8.40 14.29 2.85
C ALA A 365 -7.15 15.16 2.64
N LEU A 366 -6.67 15.76 3.73
CA LEU A 366 -5.27 16.14 3.88
C LEU A 366 -4.45 14.90 4.26
N ARG A 367 -3.28 14.75 3.65
CA ARG A 367 -2.40 13.57 3.75
C ARG A 367 -0.94 13.96 3.55
N ASP A 368 -0.03 13.05 3.88
CA ASP A 368 1.35 13.05 3.36
C ASP A 368 1.68 11.81 2.53
N THR A 369 0.80 10.79 2.54
CA THR A 369 0.99 9.51 1.86
C THR A 369 -0.31 9.08 1.19
N VAL A 370 -0.32 8.94 -0.14
CA VAL A 370 -1.53 8.58 -0.90
C VAL A 370 -1.35 7.28 -1.66
N HIS A 371 -2.27 6.35 -1.47
CA HIS A 371 -2.32 5.09 -2.21
C HIS A 371 -2.78 5.35 -3.65
N VAL A 372 -1.99 4.90 -4.63
CA VAL A 372 -2.30 5.04 -6.07
C VAL A 372 -2.42 3.63 -6.69
N PRO A 373 -3.64 3.06 -6.78
CA PRO A 373 -3.89 1.75 -7.37
C PRO A 373 -3.41 1.62 -8.82
N PRO A 374 -3.22 0.38 -9.32
CA PRO A 374 -2.96 0.09 -10.72
C PRO A 374 -3.91 0.80 -11.68
N MET A 375 -3.36 1.32 -12.77
CA MET A 375 -4.10 2.00 -13.85
C MET A 375 -5.00 3.17 -13.40
N SER A 376 -4.72 3.76 -12.23
CA SER A 376 -5.45 4.89 -11.67
C SER A 376 -4.65 6.19 -11.68
N MET A 377 -5.32 7.32 -11.45
CA MET A 377 -4.70 8.63 -11.26
C MET A 377 -5.24 9.33 -10.02
N VAL A 378 -4.34 9.90 -9.20
CA VAL A 378 -4.69 10.72 -8.03
C VAL A 378 -3.98 12.07 -8.13
N ASP A 379 -4.76 13.15 -8.07
CA ASP A 379 -4.27 14.53 -8.06
C ASP A 379 -4.21 15.05 -6.62
N VAL A 380 -3.04 15.49 -6.18
CA VAL A 380 -2.83 16.12 -4.87
C VAL A 380 -2.40 17.57 -5.01
N ALA A 381 -2.96 18.46 -4.20
CA ALA A 381 -2.59 19.87 -4.14
C ALA A 381 -1.78 20.16 -2.87
N LEU A 382 -0.74 20.99 -2.96
CA LEU A 382 -0.02 21.52 -1.81
C LEU A 382 0.42 22.96 -2.03
N ASP A 383 0.71 23.66 -0.95
CA ASP A 383 1.44 24.92 -0.97
C ASP A 383 2.93 24.62 -0.71
N ALA A 384 3.81 24.98 -1.65
CA ALA A 384 5.25 24.71 -1.56
C ALA A 384 5.86 25.50 -0.39
N GLY A 385 6.41 24.79 0.59
CA GLY A 385 6.86 25.34 1.87
C GLY A 385 8.30 25.86 1.85
N GLU A 386 9.10 25.39 2.81
CA GLU A 386 10.50 25.79 2.97
C GLU A 386 11.37 25.43 1.76
N ALA A 387 12.27 26.34 1.40
CA ALA A 387 13.22 26.21 0.30
C ALA A 387 14.31 25.16 0.59
N ALA A 388 13.97 23.89 0.38
CA ALA A 388 14.85 22.74 0.52
C ALA A 388 14.56 21.68 -0.57
N ARG A 389 15.37 20.62 -0.59
CA ARG A 389 15.13 19.41 -1.39
C ARG A 389 14.42 18.39 -0.50
N TRP A 390 13.18 18.07 -0.85
CA TRP A 390 12.34 17.12 -0.13
C TRP A 390 12.23 15.83 -0.94
N MET A 391 12.22 14.68 -0.25
CA MET A 391 12.08 13.40 -0.92
C MET A 391 10.62 13.16 -1.35
N LEU A 392 10.44 12.59 -2.53
CA LEU A 392 9.15 12.09 -3.03
C LEU A 392 9.36 10.66 -3.53
N HIS A 393 8.76 9.68 -2.86
CA HIS A 393 9.01 8.27 -3.15
C HIS A 393 7.79 7.39 -2.91
N CYS A 394 7.83 6.18 -3.45
CA CYS A 394 6.91 5.12 -3.03
C CYS A 394 7.30 4.65 -1.62
N HIS A 395 6.32 4.39 -0.76
CA HIS A 395 6.51 3.84 0.59
C HIS A 395 6.47 2.30 0.62
N HIS A 396 6.40 1.67 -0.55
CA HIS A 396 6.72 0.26 -0.72
C HIS A 396 8.25 0.14 -0.78
N MET A 397 8.89 -0.45 0.23
CA MET A 397 10.34 -0.47 0.41
C MET A 397 11.10 -1.15 -0.74
N PRO A 398 10.70 -2.33 -1.23
CA PRO A 398 11.19 -2.88 -2.49
C PRO A 398 11.15 -1.92 -3.70
N HIS A 399 10.06 -1.17 -3.92
CA HIS A 399 9.97 -0.15 -4.98
C HIS A 399 10.93 1.04 -4.74
N LEU A 400 11.05 1.48 -3.48
CA LEU A 400 11.96 2.55 -3.06
C LEU A 400 13.42 2.16 -3.34
N ALA A 401 13.83 0.99 -2.84
CA ALA A 401 15.19 0.47 -2.94
C ALA A 401 15.66 0.25 -4.38
N THR A 402 14.72 0.00 -5.31
CA THR A 402 15.01 -0.25 -6.73
C THR A 402 14.71 0.94 -7.65
N GLY A 403 14.25 2.06 -7.10
CA GLY A 403 14.40 3.37 -7.75
C GLY A 403 13.18 4.28 -7.85
N MET A 404 12.01 3.94 -7.30
CA MET A 404 10.81 4.79 -7.38
C MET A 404 10.87 5.96 -6.40
N MET A 405 11.76 6.90 -6.71
CA MET A 405 12.12 8.04 -5.89
C MET A 405 12.56 9.21 -6.79
N THR A 406 12.15 10.42 -6.41
CA THR A 406 12.59 11.69 -6.99
C THR A 406 12.65 12.74 -5.88
N GLU A 407 12.92 13.99 -6.27
CA GLU A 407 12.98 15.13 -5.36
C GLU A 407 11.92 16.18 -5.71
N PHE A 408 11.31 16.74 -4.68
CA PHE A 408 10.54 17.97 -4.74
C PHE A 408 11.46 19.12 -4.27
N ALA A 409 12.01 19.86 -5.24
CA ALA A 409 13.00 20.89 -5.00
C ALA A 409 12.34 22.27 -4.93
N VAL A 410 12.19 22.77 -3.70
CA VAL A 410 11.63 24.10 -3.45
C VAL A 410 12.77 25.12 -3.45
N THR A 411 12.67 26.12 -4.33
CA THR A 411 13.60 27.25 -4.40
C THR A 411 13.03 28.48 -3.68
N THR A 412 13.90 29.39 -3.25
CA THR A 412 13.47 30.70 -2.74
C THR A 412 12.65 31.45 -3.78
N SER A 413 11.58 32.11 -3.36
CA SER A 413 10.91 33.12 -4.17
C SER A 413 11.91 34.24 -4.53
N VAL A 414 11.81 34.77 -5.75
CA VAL A 414 12.67 35.87 -6.26
C VAL A 414 12.02 37.21 -5.97
#